data_AF-A0A7S1IQV1-F1
#
_entry.id   AF-A0A7S1IQV1-F1
#
_cell.length_a   1.000
_cell.length_b   1.000
_cell.length_c   1.000
_cell.angle_alpha   90.00
_cell.angle_beta   90.00
_cell.angle_gamma   90.00
#
_symmetry.space_group_name_H-M   'P 1'
#
loop_
_entity.id
_entity.type
_entity.pdbx_description
1 polymer ?
#
loop_
_entity_poly.entity_id
_entity_poly.type
_entity_poly.pdbx_seq_one_letter_code
_entity_poly.pdbx_strand_id
1 'polypeptide(L)'
;AEGLAERGNHRDVLEALDATGLASTARALAAIGAPSEQQWVRVVEQAPSPARVATLTASEVSDLAWACAAQGTAPDQETSPGCAELLVRLAVRLQEEGVFSVASLDDVATVAWALATHGIKDRALLDRIAERVLRPEGPPTA
;
A
#
# COMPACT_ATOMS: atom_id res chain seq x y z
N ALA A 1 10.12 -0.41 35.13
CA ALA A 1 8.66 -0.42 34.90
C ALA A 1 8.22 0.65 33.87
N GLU A 2 9.08 1.58 33.45
CA GLU A 2 8.70 2.68 32.55
C GLU A 2 8.53 2.27 31.07
N GLY A 3 9.16 1.18 30.60
CA GLY A 3 9.10 0.77 29.19
C GLY A 3 7.82 0.07 28.72
N LEU A 4 6.81 -0.12 29.58
CA LEU A 4 5.54 -0.77 29.23
C LEU A 4 4.38 0.24 29.10
N ALA A 5 4.42 1.37 29.81
CA ALA A 5 3.39 2.40 29.75
C ALA A 5 3.44 3.18 28.42
N GLU A 6 4.63 3.47 27.90
CA GLU A 6 4.79 4.16 26.60
C GLU A 6 4.40 3.29 25.40
N ARG A 7 4.58 1.96 25.50
CA ARG A 7 4.23 1.03 24.41
C ARG A 7 2.73 0.96 24.13
N GLY A 8 1.88 1.16 25.14
CA GLY A 8 0.43 1.26 25.00
C GLY A 8 0.04 2.53 24.23
N ASN A 9 0.60 3.67 24.62
CA ASN A 9 0.30 4.97 24.03
C ASN A 9 0.59 5.02 22.52
N HIS A 10 1.71 4.44 22.06
CA HIS A 10 2.05 4.42 20.63
C HIS A 10 1.16 3.50 19.79
N ARG A 11 0.59 2.45 20.38
CA ARG A 11 -0.34 1.56 19.69
C ARG A 11 -1.67 2.28 19.48
N ASP A 12 -2.18 2.90 20.54
CA ASP A 12 -3.45 3.63 20.55
C ASP A 12 -3.43 4.82 19.57
N VAL A 13 -2.29 5.50 19.43
CA VAL A 13 -2.13 6.60 18.46
C VAL A 13 -2.17 6.12 17.01
N LEU A 14 -1.54 4.99 16.68
CA LEU A 14 -1.61 4.42 15.33
C LEU A 14 -3.00 3.86 15.00
N GLU A 15 -3.66 3.25 16.00
CA GLU A 15 -5.05 2.77 15.87
C GLU A 15 -6.03 3.93 15.64
N ALA A 16 -5.72 5.13 16.14
CA ALA A 16 -6.52 6.34 15.95
C ALA A 16 -6.26 7.06 14.61
N LEU A 17 -5.22 6.71 13.86
CA LEU A 17 -4.98 7.31 12.55
C LEU A 17 -6.08 6.90 11.58
N ASP A 18 -6.60 7.87 10.82
CA ASP A 18 -7.44 7.60 9.66
C ASP A 18 -6.60 6.99 8.50
N ALA A 19 -7.25 6.78 7.35
CA ALA A 19 -6.61 6.26 6.14
C ALA A 19 -5.43 7.15 5.69
N THR A 20 -5.65 8.46 5.66
CA THR A 20 -4.67 9.45 5.21
C THR A 20 -3.46 9.52 6.13
N GLY A 21 -3.70 9.57 7.44
CA GLY A 21 -2.68 9.60 8.47
C GLY A 21 -1.79 8.36 8.43
N LEU A 22 -2.39 7.18 8.22
CA LEU A 22 -1.64 5.93 8.07
C LEU A 22 -0.76 5.94 6.82
N ALA A 23 -1.33 6.26 5.65
CA ALA A 23 -0.61 6.27 4.37
C ALA A 23 0.56 7.27 4.40
N SER A 24 0.31 8.48 4.90
CA SER A 24 1.33 9.52 5.05
C SER A 24 2.44 9.10 6.01
N THR A 25 2.09 8.45 7.13
CA THR A 25 3.05 7.94 8.10
C THR A 25 3.91 6.83 7.50
N ALA A 26 3.30 5.87 6.81
CA ALA A 26 4.00 4.78 6.14
C ALA A 26 5.00 5.31 5.12
N ARG A 27 4.57 6.25 4.27
CA ARG A 27 5.43 6.91 3.28
C ARG A 27 6.59 7.65 3.94
N ALA A 28 6.32 8.44 4.98
CA ALA A 28 7.35 9.20 5.68
C ALA A 28 8.41 8.27 6.32
N LEU A 29 7.97 7.20 6.99
CA LEU A 29 8.86 6.21 7.60
C LEU A 29 9.71 5.49 6.56
N ALA A 30 9.12 5.12 5.43
CA ALA A 30 9.85 4.47 4.35
C ALA A 30 10.86 5.42 3.69
N ALA A 31 10.52 6.69 3.51
CA ALA A 31 11.38 7.69 2.88
C ALA A 31 12.65 8.02 3.69
N ILE A 32 12.58 7.96 5.02
CA ILE A 32 13.74 8.18 5.89
C ILE A 32 14.63 6.94 6.04
N GLY A 33 14.27 5.81 5.39
CA GLY A 33 15.08 4.59 5.32
C GLY A 33 15.23 3.84 6.64
N ALA A 34 14.42 4.15 7.66
CA ALA A 34 14.63 3.62 9.01
C ALA A 34 13.37 3.64 9.90
N PRO A 35 12.27 2.96 9.56
CA PRO A 35 11.49 2.39 10.64
C PRO A 35 12.32 1.28 11.29
N SER A 36 12.41 1.27 12.62
CA SER A 36 12.75 0.01 13.29
C SER A 36 11.78 -1.06 12.82
N GLU A 37 12.22 -2.31 12.71
CA GLU A 37 11.38 -3.44 12.29
C GLU A 37 10.03 -3.45 13.05
N GLN A 38 10.03 -3.07 14.32
CA GLN A 38 8.83 -2.96 15.15
C GLN A 38 7.89 -1.81 14.77
N GLN A 39 8.41 -0.66 14.33
CA GLN A 39 7.57 0.45 13.84
C GLN A 39 6.92 0.07 12.51
N TRP A 40 7.68 -0.60 11.64
CA TRP A 40 7.17 -1.06 10.36
C TRP A 40 6.11 -2.16 10.52
N VAL A 41 6.39 -3.17 11.34
CA VAL A 41 5.44 -4.24 11.67
C VAL A 41 4.12 -3.66 12.17
N ARG A 42 4.13 -2.63 13.03
CA ARG A 42 2.88 -2.00 13.49
C ARG A 42 2.08 -1.32 12.38
N VAL A 43 2.75 -0.60 11.47
CA VAL A 43 2.08 0.03 10.33
C VAL A 43 1.45 -1.03 9.43
N VAL A 44 2.22 -2.09 9.14
CA VAL A 44 1.80 -3.18 8.24
C VAL A 44 0.85 -4.18 8.90
N GLU A 45 0.78 -4.27 10.22
CA GLU A 45 -0.25 -5.05 10.93
C GLU A 45 -1.61 -4.32 10.92
N GLN A 46 -1.61 -2.98 10.90
CA GLN A 46 -2.84 -2.19 10.93
C GLN A 46 -3.40 -1.86 9.55
N ALA A 47 -2.54 -1.69 8.55
CA ALA A 47 -2.93 -1.42 7.17
C ALA A 47 -3.83 -2.49 6.50
N PRO A 48 -3.66 -3.81 6.72
CA PRO A 48 -4.34 -4.84 5.92
C PRO A 48 -5.78 -5.14 6.37
N SER A 49 -6.29 -4.46 7.41
CA SER A 49 -7.69 -4.66 7.80
C SER A 49 -8.63 -4.34 6.61
N PRO A 50 -9.52 -5.27 6.21
CA PRO A 50 -10.36 -5.10 5.02
C PRO A 50 -11.17 -3.79 5.05
N ALA A 51 -11.65 -3.41 6.22
CA ALA A 51 -12.41 -2.18 6.43
C ALA A 51 -11.60 -0.92 6.11
N ARG A 52 -10.31 -0.87 6.50
CA ARG A 52 -9.47 0.30 6.20
C ARG A 52 -9.11 0.35 4.72
N VAL A 53 -8.72 -0.78 4.15
CA VAL A 53 -8.37 -0.86 2.72
C VAL A 53 -9.54 -0.39 1.84
N ALA A 54 -10.77 -0.77 2.20
CA ALA A 54 -11.99 -0.38 1.47
C ALA A 54 -12.27 1.14 1.50
N THR A 55 -11.67 1.89 2.44
CA THR A 55 -11.83 3.36 2.53
C THR A 55 -10.74 4.14 1.81
N LEU A 56 -9.65 3.48 1.40
CA LEU A 56 -8.51 4.16 0.79
C LEU A 56 -8.88 4.76 -0.57
N THR A 57 -8.39 5.97 -0.80
CA THR A 57 -8.30 6.62 -2.10
C THR A 57 -7.15 6.04 -2.92
N ALA A 58 -7.12 6.33 -4.23
CA ALA A 58 -6.04 5.85 -5.11
C ALA A 58 -4.65 6.33 -4.65
N SER A 59 -4.54 7.59 -4.20
CA SER A 59 -3.27 8.15 -3.72
C SER A 59 -2.81 7.52 -2.40
N GLU A 60 -3.73 7.24 -1.47
CA GLU A 60 -3.38 6.52 -0.23
C GLU A 60 -2.95 5.07 -0.51
N VAL A 61 -3.59 4.42 -1.48
CA VAL A 61 -3.16 3.10 -1.95
C VAL A 61 -1.74 3.16 -2.52
N SER A 62 -1.47 4.13 -3.39
CA SER A 62 -0.15 4.37 -4.00
C SER A 62 0.93 4.62 -2.95
N ASP A 63 0.64 5.46 -1.94
CA ASP A 63 1.57 5.78 -0.86
C ASP A 63 1.93 4.56 -0.02
N LEU A 64 0.95 3.74 0.34
CA LEU A 64 1.20 2.49 1.08
C LEU A 64 1.98 1.48 0.23
N ALA A 65 1.66 1.35 -1.05
CA ALA A 65 2.37 0.44 -1.94
C ALA A 65 3.82 0.88 -2.17
N TRP A 66 4.05 2.18 -2.36
CA TRP A 66 5.38 2.73 -2.46
C TRP A 66 6.19 2.50 -1.18
N ALA A 67 5.58 2.73 -0.02
CA ALA A 67 6.22 2.51 1.27
C ALA A 67 6.67 1.04 1.42
N CYS A 68 5.80 0.09 1.06
CA CYS A 68 6.16 -1.33 1.01
C CYS A 68 7.34 -1.59 0.08
N ALA A 69 7.28 -1.10 -1.16
CA ALA A 69 8.33 -1.31 -2.15
C ALA A 69 9.69 -0.75 -1.71
N ALA A 70 9.71 0.44 -1.12
CA ALA A 70 10.92 1.07 -0.60
C ALA A 70 11.61 0.26 0.50
N GLN A 71 10.89 -0.59 1.24
CA GLN A 71 11.50 -1.51 2.21
C GLN A 71 12.17 -2.73 1.56
N GLY A 72 11.77 -3.10 0.33
CA GLY A 72 12.25 -4.28 -0.38
C GLY A 72 13.42 -4.04 -1.36
N THR A 73 13.87 -2.79 -1.52
CA THR A 73 14.95 -2.44 -2.49
C THR A 73 16.37 -2.67 -1.96
N ALA A 74 16.54 -3.09 -0.71
CA ALA A 74 17.85 -3.48 -0.19
C ALA A 74 18.18 -4.90 -0.69
N PRO A 75 19.37 -5.14 -1.28
CA PRO A 75 19.72 -6.40 -1.96
C PRO A 75 19.70 -7.66 -1.08
N ASP A 76 19.54 -7.50 0.25
CA ASP A 76 19.70 -8.55 1.25
C ASP A 76 18.48 -8.70 2.19
N GLN A 77 17.38 -7.98 1.93
CA GLN A 77 16.18 -8.04 2.76
C GLN A 77 15.16 -9.04 2.19
N GLU A 78 14.82 -10.07 2.97
CA GLU A 78 13.63 -10.88 2.68
C GLU A 78 12.40 -9.97 2.65
N THR A 79 11.54 -10.19 1.66
CA THR A 79 10.24 -9.53 1.56
C THR A 79 9.51 -9.65 2.89
N SER A 80 9.26 -8.53 3.56
CA SER A 80 8.46 -8.53 4.79
C SER A 80 7.09 -9.14 4.48
N PRO A 81 6.69 -10.23 5.16
CA PRO A 81 5.47 -10.98 4.82
C PRO A 81 4.21 -10.13 4.88
N GLY A 82 4.20 -9.09 5.72
CA GLY A 82 3.09 -8.14 5.78
C GLY A 82 2.99 -7.24 4.55
N CYS A 83 4.11 -6.89 3.89
CA CYS A 83 4.09 -6.07 2.68
C CYS A 83 3.47 -6.80 1.50
N ALA A 84 3.77 -8.10 1.35
CA ALA A 84 3.23 -8.88 0.25
C ALA A 84 1.69 -8.96 0.29
N GLU A 85 1.14 -9.28 1.47
CA GLU A 85 -0.31 -9.34 1.68
C GLU A 85 -0.98 -7.97 1.49
N LEU A 86 -0.37 -6.90 2.03
CA LEU A 86 -0.89 -5.56 1.86
C LEU A 86 -0.91 -5.15 0.39
N LEU A 87 0.18 -5.38 -0.36
CA LEU A 87 0.28 -5.03 -1.78
C LEU A 87 -0.79 -5.72 -2.63
N VAL A 88 -1.10 -6.99 -2.37
CA VAL A 88 -2.18 -7.71 -3.06
C VAL A 88 -3.54 -7.04 -2.78
N ARG A 89 -3.83 -6.70 -1.52
CA ARG A 89 -5.09 -6.03 -1.14
C ARG A 89 -5.22 -4.64 -1.75
N LEU A 90 -4.13 -3.88 -1.74
CA LEU A 90 -4.05 -2.55 -2.34
C LEU A 90 -4.31 -2.61 -3.85
N ALA A 91 -3.73 -3.58 -4.53
CA ALA A 91 -3.94 -3.77 -5.95
C ALA A 91 -5.39 -4.18 -6.29
N VAL A 92 -6.04 -4.99 -5.45
CA VAL A 92 -7.49 -5.27 -5.58
C VAL A 92 -8.31 -3.99 -5.38
N ARG A 93 -8.00 -3.18 -4.36
CA ARG A 93 -8.69 -1.91 -4.10
C ARG A 93 -8.61 -0.94 -5.27
N LEU A 94 -7.46 -0.85 -5.93
CA LEU A 94 -7.32 -0.02 -7.15
C LEU A 94 -8.15 -0.51 -8.33
N GLN A 95 -8.64 -1.75 -8.32
CA GLN A 95 -9.51 -2.25 -9.38
C GLN A 95 -10.99 -1.92 -9.12
N GLU A 96 -11.35 -1.52 -7.90
CA GLU A 96 -12.72 -1.21 -7.53
C GLU A 96 -13.24 0.05 -8.22
N GLU A 97 -14.54 0.05 -8.52
CA GLU A 97 -15.22 1.19 -9.16
C GLU A 97 -15.13 2.44 -8.28
N GLY A 98 -14.84 3.58 -8.91
CA GLY A 98 -14.68 4.86 -8.21
C GLY A 98 -13.30 5.11 -7.59
N VAL A 99 -12.42 4.10 -7.52
CA VAL A 99 -11.02 4.28 -7.12
C VAL A 99 -10.15 4.47 -8.35
N PHE A 100 -10.34 3.60 -9.36
CA PHE A 100 -9.66 3.75 -10.64
C PHE A 100 -10.28 4.89 -11.46
N SER A 101 -9.43 5.81 -11.92
CA SER A 101 -9.77 6.83 -12.91
C SER A 101 -8.56 7.19 -13.77
N VAL A 102 -8.76 7.96 -14.83
CA VAL A 102 -7.63 8.50 -15.63
C VAL A 102 -6.69 9.36 -14.76
N ALA A 103 -7.23 10.02 -13.72
CA ALA A 103 -6.44 10.80 -12.78
C ALA A 103 -5.57 9.93 -11.85
N SER A 104 -5.87 8.64 -11.71
CA SER A 104 -5.13 7.71 -10.85
C SER A 104 -4.13 6.83 -11.60
N LEU A 105 -3.77 7.16 -12.85
CA LEU A 105 -2.84 6.34 -13.63
C LEU A 105 -1.44 6.26 -13.00
N ASP A 106 -0.96 7.35 -12.42
CA ASP A 106 0.32 7.39 -11.70
C ASP A 106 0.28 6.52 -10.43
N ASP A 107 -0.86 6.50 -9.73
CA ASP A 107 -1.08 5.64 -8.56
C ASP A 107 -1.04 4.17 -8.95
N VAL A 108 -1.68 3.83 -10.07
CA VAL A 108 -1.71 2.46 -10.62
C VAL A 108 -0.33 2.00 -11.05
N ALA A 109 0.44 2.87 -11.71
CA ALA A 109 1.82 2.57 -12.10
C ALA A 109 2.70 2.32 -10.86
N THR A 110 2.49 3.09 -9.79
CA THR A 110 3.21 2.93 -8.52
C THR A 110 2.92 1.59 -7.87
N VAL A 111 1.65 1.15 -7.86
CA VAL A 111 1.30 -0.17 -7.32
C VAL A 111 1.85 -1.31 -8.17
N ALA A 112 1.79 -1.19 -9.50
CA ALA A 112 2.39 -2.18 -10.39
C ALA A 112 3.91 -2.31 -10.19
N TRP A 113 4.61 -1.18 -10.05
CA TRP A 113 6.03 -1.16 -9.71
C TRP A 113 6.31 -1.79 -8.34
N ALA A 114 5.47 -1.51 -7.34
CA ALA A 114 5.62 -2.06 -6.00
C ALA A 114 5.46 -3.59 -5.97
N LEU A 115 4.46 -4.12 -6.68
CA LEU A 115 4.27 -5.57 -6.85
C LEU A 115 5.50 -6.22 -7.51
N ALA A 116 6.02 -5.62 -8.58
CA ALA A 116 7.19 -6.13 -9.28
C ALA A 116 8.46 -6.11 -8.40
N THR A 117 8.65 -5.04 -7.64
CA THR A 117 9.78 -4.88 -6.69
C THR A 117 9.75 -5.97 -5.61
N HIS A 118 8.57 -6.37 -5.16
CA HIS A 118 8.39 -7.47 -4.20
C HIS A 118 8.34 -8.87 -4.83
N GLY A 119 8.59 -8.98 -6.14
CA GLY A 119 8.57 -10.27 -6.85
C GLY A 119 7.18 -10.91 -6.92
N ILE A 120 6.11 -10.15 -6.69
CA ILE A 120 4.73 -10.63 -6.73
C ILE A 120 4.33 -10.77 -8.20
N LYS A 121 4.20 -12.02 -8.65
CA LYS A 121 3.91 -12.39 -10.05
C LYS A 121 2.46 -12.80 -10.26
N ASP A 122 1.53 -12.06 -9.66
CA ASP A 122 0.10 -12.28 -9.93
C ASP A 122 -0.24 -11.75 -11.33
N ARG A 123 -0.21 -12.65 -12.32
CA ARG A 123 -0.50 -12.30 -13.71
C ARG A 123 -1.91 -11.78 -13.89
N ALA A 124 -2.90 -12.37 -13.21
CA ALA A 124 -4.29 -11.94 -13.36
C ALA A 124 -4.49 -10.50 -12.85
N LEU A 125 -3.82 -10.16 -11.74
CA LEU A 125 -3.82 -8.82 -11.18
C LEU A 125 -3.14 -7.81 -12.10
N LEU A 126 -1.96 -8.14 -12.62
CA LEU A 126 -1.20 -7.29 -13.54
C LEU A 126 -1.88 -7.11 -14.90
N ASP A 127 -2.50 -8.17 -15.43
CA ASP A 127 -3.25 -8.13 -16.69
C ASP A 127 -4.46 -7.22 -16.56
N ARG A 128 -5.20 -7.29 -15.45
CA ARG A 128 -6.32 -6.36 -15.19
C ARG A 128 -5.88 -4.91 -15.06
N ILE A 129 -4.73 -4.66 -14.41
CA ILE A 129 -4.14 -3.32 -14.34
C ILE A 129 -3.80 -2.84 -15.76
N ALA A 130 -3.15 -3.67 -16.57
CA ALA A 130 -2.80 -3.35 -17.94
C ALA A 130 -4.05 -3.09 -18.81
N GLU A 131 -5.09 -3.90 -18.70
CA GLU A 131 -6.36 -3.71 -19.40
C GLU A 131 -7.00 -2.36 -19.05
N ARG A 132 -6.98 -1.98 -17.77
CA ARG A 132 -7.56 -0.72 -17.28
C ARG A 132 -6.77 0.51 -17.76
N VAL A 133 -5.44 0.39 -17.86
CA VAL A 133 -4.56 1.46 -18.40
C VAL A 133 -4.69 1.57 -19.93
N LEU A 134 -4.80 0.44 -20.63
CA LEU A 134 -4.86 0.39 -22.09
C LEU A 134 -6.27 0.63 -22.66
N ARG A 135 -7.31 0.57 -21.82
CA ARG A 135 -8.66 1.06 -22.12
C ARG A 135 -8.92 2.39 -21.41
N PRO A 136 -8.37 3.52 -21.89
CA PRO A 136 -8.96 4.80 -21.53
C PRO A 136 -10.40 4.79 -22.03
N GLU A 137 -11.36 5.13 -21.19
CA GLU A 137 -12.77 5.11 -21.55
C GLU A 137 -13.03 5.85 -22.87
N GLY A 138 -13.35 5.09 -23.91
CA GLY A 138 -13.95 5.56 -25.15
C GLY A 138 -15.39 5.04 -25.19
N PRO A 139 -16.36 5.82 -25.70
CA PRO A 139 -17.76 5.41 -25.67
C PRO A 139 -17.97 4.10 -26.43
N PRO A 140 -18.92 3.25 -26.02
CA PRO A 140 -19.29 2.09 -26.81
C PRO A 140 -19.86 2.57 -28.16
N THR A 141 -19.12 2.37 -29.23
CA THR A 141 -19.65 2.45 -30.59
C THR A 141 -20.34 1.13 -30.92
N ALA A 142 -21.67 1.12 -30.79
CA ALA A 142 -22.60 0.39 -31.65
C ALA A 142 -24.01 0.96 -31.45
#